data_AF-A0A066YQX2-F1
#
_entry.id   AF-A0A066YQX2-F1
#
_cell.length_a   1.000
_cell.length_b   1.000
_cell.length_c   1.000
_cell.angle_alpha   90.00
_cell.angle_beta   90.00
_cell.angle_gamma   90.00
#
_symmetry.space_group_name_H-M   'P 1'
#
loop_
_entity.id
_entity.type
_entity.pdbx_description
1 polymer ?
#
loop_
_entity_poly.entity_id
_entity_poly.type
_entity_poly.pdbx_seq_one_letter_code
_entity_poly.pdbx_strand_id
1 'polypeptide(L)'
;MFNQLTGTSPGRFLTAIRIFMAKRHLLETPDSVTDITYRVGYNSLGTFTSRFTRSVGVSPTRYRSLAQEDDLPPLVPPAARTGHGLSSVTGQLYFPSEVGPVRVYVGAFNTPIMEGYPQACDILDEARPFHLHVPDGLWFIRAAAVAVDDASLRHQIRPPRLVGSGWAVRTRGGRAYSTDVQLREVTQLDLPILLALPELDGARRRRLTRAGAGAR
;
A
#
# COMPACT_ATOMS: atom_id res chain seq x y z
N MET A 1 -8.80 -24.61 4.97
CA MET A 1 -9.82 -23.94 4.16
C MET A 1 -9.69 -22.41 4.17
N PHE A 2 -9.90 -21.68 5.28
CA PHE A 2 -9.83 -20.19 5.25
C PHE A 2 -8.46 -19.62 4.82
N ASN A 3 -7.38 -20.11 5.43
CA ASN A 3 -6.02 -19.67 5.09
C ASN A 3 -5.62 -20.01 3.64
N GLN A 4 -6.20 -21.05 3.04
CA GLN A 4 -5.95 -21.41 1.64
C GLN A 4 -6.62 -20.43 0.67
N LEU A 5 -7.73 -19.80 1.07
CA LEU A 5 -8.46 -18.83 0.25
C LEU A 5 -7.96 -17.40 0.45
N THR A 6 -7.60 -17.02 1.68
CA THR A 6 -7.22 -15.63 2.02
C THR A 6 -5.73 -15.42 2.26
N GLY A 7 -4.94 -16.50 2.32
CA GLY A 7 -3.51 -16.45 2.65
C GLY A 7 -3.20 -16.05 4.10
N THR A 8 -4.21 -15.82 4.94
CA THR A 8 -4.04 -15.35 6.32
C THR A 8 -4.96 -16.10 7.30
N SER A 9 -4.69 -16.00 8.60
CA SER A 9 -5.56 -16.57 9.63
C SER A 9 -6.85 -15.76 9.79
N PRO A 10 -7.97 -16.37 10.23
CA PRO A 10 -9.22 -15.66 10.46
C PRO A 10 -9.08 -14.45 11.40
N GLY A 11 -8.30 -14.59 12.48
CA GLY A 11 -8.06 -13.49 13.43
C GLY A 11 -7.27 -12.33 12.82
N ARG A 12 -6.28 -12.63 11.96
CA ARG A 12 -5.54 -11.60 11.21
C ARG A 12 -6.43 -10.91 10.18
N PHE A 13 -7.27 -11.67 9.48
CA PHE A 13 -8.25 -11.10 8.55
C PHE A 13 -9.23 -10.16 9.27
N LEU A 14 -9.82 -10.59 10.39
CA LEU A 14 -10.73 -9.73 11.15
C LEU A 14 -10.04 -8.47 11.66
N THR A 15 -8.80 -8.59 12.16
CA THR A 15 -7.99 -7.44 12.57
C THR A 15 -7.79 -6.47 11.42
N ALA A 16 -7.47 -6.99 10.23
CA ALA A 16 -7.30 -6.19 9.03
C ALA A 16 -8.58 -5.45 8.63
N ILE A 17 -9.73 -6.15 8.64
CA ILE A 17 -11.04 -5.53 8.39
C ILE A 17 -11.34 -4.41 9.40
N ARG A 18 -11.06 -4.60 10.70
CA ARG A 18 -11.27 -3.55 11.71
C ARG A 18 -10.42 -2.31 11.45
N ILE A 19 -9.15 -2.49 11.08
CA ILE A 19 -8.27 -1.36 10.72
C ILE A 19 -8.75 -0.68 9.43
N PHE A 20 -9.18 -1.45 8.43
CA PHE A 20 -9.74 -0.92 7.19
C PHE A 20 -10.98 -0.05 7.45
N MET A 21 -11.92 -0.54 8.27
CA MET A 21 -13.10 0.24 8.67
C MET A 21 -12.70 1.48 9.47
N ALA A 22 -11.68 1.39 10.33
CA ALA A 22 -11.18 2.56 11.07
C ALA A 22 -10.60 3.63 10.13
N LYS A 23 -9.84 3.24 9.09
CA LYS A 23 -9.38 4.17 8.05
C LYS A 23 -10.56 4.89 7.41
N ARG A 24 -11.59 4.15 6.99
CA ARG A 24 -12.81 4.75 6.41
C ARG A 24 -13.48 5.75 7.35
N HIS A 25 -13.72 5.37 8.61
CA HIS A 25 -14.30 6.29 9.58
C HIS A 25 -13.44 7.54 9.83
N LEU A 26 -12.11 7.39 9.88
CA LEU A 26 -11.20 8.54 10.08
C LEU A 26 -11.33 9.59 8.97
N LEU A 27 -11.69 9.15 7.76
CA LEU A 27 -11.75 9.97 6.55
C LEU A 27 -13.18 10.43 6.19
N GLU A 28 -14.17 9.59 6.46
CA GLU A 28 -15.57 9.81 6.03
C GLU A 28 -16.42 10.47 7.13
N THR A 29 -15.94 10.51 8.38
CA THR A 29 -16.72 11.05 9.52
C THR A 29 -15.90 12.00 10.42
N PRO A 30 -16.57 12.90 11.16
CA PRO A 30 -15.92 13.76 12.16
C PRO A 30 -15.72 13.06 13.53
N ASP A 31 -15.98 11.75 13.65
CA ASP A 31 -15.92 11.03 14.93
C ASP A 31 -14.53 11.16 15.60
N SER A 32 -14.48 11.17 16.93
CA SER A 32 -13.20 11.17 17.63
C SER A 32 -12.45 9.83 17.43
N VAL A 33 -11.12 9.84 17.55
CA VAL A 33 -10.32 8.59 17.48
C VAL A 33 -10.77 7.58 18.54
N THR A 34 -11.20 8.08 19.70
CA THR A 34 -11.75 7.28 20.79
C THR A 34 -13.06 6.61 20.38
N ASP A 35 -14.00 7.34 19.78
CA ASP A 35 -15.28 6.76 19.34
C ASP A 35 -15.08 5.72 18.23
N ILE A 36 -14.19 6.01 17.28
CA ILE A 36 -13.82 5.08 16.21
C ILE A 36 -13.22 3.80 16.78
N THR A 37 -12.35 3.90 17.79
CA THR A 37 -11.73 2.76 18.48
C THR A 37 -12.79 1.77 18.95
N TYR A 38 -13.79 2.25 19.70
CA TYR A 38 -14.84 1.38 20.24
C TYR A 38 -15.79 0.90 19.13
N ARG A 39 -16.11 1.77 18.16
CA ARG A 39 -16.96 1.41 17.01
C ARG A 39 -16.40 0.25 16.19
N VAL A 40 -15.08 0.19 16.00
CA VAL A 40 -14.43 -0.92 15.28
C VAL A 40 -14.08 -2.13 16.17
N GLY A 41 -14.61 -2.16 17.40
CA GLY A 41 -14.55 -3.33 18.29
C GLY A 41 -13.24 -3.51 19.04
N TYR A 42 -12.48 -2.44 19.28
CA TYR A 42 -11.37 -2.44 20.24
C TYR A 42 -11.85 -1.93 21.60
N ASN A 43 -11.33 -2.52 22.68
CA ASN A 43 -11.67 -2.13 24.05
C ASN A 43 -10.65 -1.17 24.68
N SER A 44 -9.64 -0.73 23.92
CA SER A 44 -8.58 0.16 24.41
C SER A 44 -8.00 1.00 23.27
N LEU A 45 -7.96 2.32 23.50
CA LEU A 45 -7.35 3.30 22.59
C LEU A 45 -5.85 3.02 22.37
N GLY A 46 -5.12 2.60 23.40
CA GLY A 46 -3.69 2.30 23.30
C GLY A 46 -3.42 1.09 22.41
N THR A 47 -4.22 0.02 22.56
CA THR A 47 -4.13 -1.17 21.71
C THR A 47 -4.50 -0.87 20.27
N PHE A 48 -5.58 -0.13 20.05
CA PHE A 48 -5.99 0.31 18.71
C PHE A 48 -4.93 1.16 18.05
N THR A 49 -4.45 2.22 18.71
CA THR A 49 -3.45 3.15 18.16
C THR A 49 -2.17 2.43 17.75
N SER A 50 -1.69 1.51 18.60
CA SER A 50 -0.50 0.71 18.30
C SER A 50 -0.70 -0.20 17.09
N ARG A 51 -1.87 -0.85 16.99
CA ARG A 51 -2.21 -1.75 15.87
C ARG A 51 -2.43 -0.98 14.57
N PHE A 52 -3.15 0.14 14.63
CA PHE A 52 -3.39 1.03 13.51
C PHE A 52 -2.05 1.56 12.97
N THR A 53 -1.21 2.13 13.83
CA THR A 53 0.08 2.69 13.41
C THR A 53 0.97 1.64 12.75
N ARG A 54 1.01 0.42 13.31
CA ARG A 54 1.77 -0.69 12.70
C ARG A 54 1.22 -1.10 11.33
N SER A 55 -0.09 -1.09 11.15
CA SER A 55 -0.75 -1.60 9.94
C SER A 55 -0.86 -0.54 8.84
N VAL A 56 -0.94 0.74 9.21
CA VAL A 56 -1.15 1.87 8.31
C VAL A 56 0.15 2.64 8.05
N GLY A 57 1.12 2.54 8.96
CA GLY A 57 2.41 3.23 8.92
C GLY A 57 2.43 4.56 9.70
N VAL A 58 1.27 5.17 9.91
CA VAL A 58 1.10 6.44 10.65
C VAL A 58 0.01 6.32 11.71
N SER A 59 0.04 7.18 12.73
CA SER A 59 -0.98 7.19 13.79
C SER A 59 -2.36 7.61 13.25
N PRO A 60 -3.47 7.25 13.92
CA PRO A 60 -4.82 7.62 13.49
C PRO A 60 -5.01 9.12 13.29
N THR A 61 -4.52 9.93 14.24
CA THR A 61 -4.60 11.40 14.16
C THR A 61 -3.80 11.92 12.97
N ARG A 62 -2.56 11.45 12.80
CA ARG A 62 -1.71 11.87 11.67
C ARG A 62 -2.30 11.43 10.33
N TYR A 63 -2.90 10.25 10.26
CA TYR A 63 -3.59 9.75 9.06
C TYR A 63 -4.72 10.69 8.63
N ARG A 64 -5.55 11.15 9.58
CA ARG A 64 -6.59 12.15 9.32
C ARG A 64 -6.01 13.49 8.87
N SER A 65 -4.97 13.98 9.53
CA SER A 65 -4.33 15.26 9.15
C SER A 65 -3.72 15.21 7.75
N LEU A 66 -3.00 14.13 7.41
CA LEU A 66 -2.40 13.97 6.07
C LEU A 66 -3.45 13.97 4.96
N ALA A 67 -4.63 13.39 5.21
CA ALA A 67 -5.74 13.44 4.26
C ALA A 67 -6.29 14.85 4.06
N GLN A 68 -6.22 15.72 5.08
CA GLN A 68 -6.68 17.11 5.00
C GLN A 68 -5.63 18.04 4.37
N GLU A 69 -4.35 17.75 4.61
CA GLU A 69 -3.20 18.57 4.22
C GLU A 69 -2.61 18.20 2.84
N ASP A 70 -3.14 17.16 2.17
CA ASP A 70 -2.61 16.59 0.92
C ASP A 70 -1.11 16.21 0.98
N ASP A 71 -0.62 15.81 2.17
CA ASP A 71 0.78 15.42 2.40
C ASP A 71 0.96 13.89 2.43
N LEU A 72 2.13 13.42 1.98
CA LEU A 72 2.43 11.99 1.89
C LEU A 72 3.06 11.48 3.19
N PRO A 73 2.59 10.34 3.74
CA PRO A 73 3.39 9.62 4.73
C PRO A 73 4.69 9.11 4.06
N PRO A 74 5.74 8.81 4.84
CA PRO A 74 6.95 8.20 4.30
C PRO A 74 6.61 6.95 3.48
N LEU A 75 7.24 6.75 2.31
CA LEU A 75 6.93 5.59 1.45
C LEU A 75 7.58 4.28 1.94
N VAL A 76 8.70 4.41 2.64
CA VAL A 76 9.54 3.31 3.11
C VAL A 76 10.18 3.75 4.44
N PRO A 77 10.29 2.88 5.45
CA PRO A 77 10.97 3.19 6.69
C PRO A 77 12.46 3.39 6.39
N PRO A 78 13.13 4.37 7.02
CA PRO A 78 14.56 4.64 6.78
C PRO A 78 15.46 3.40 6.90
N ALA A 79 15.11 2.48 7.80
CA ALA A 79 15.86 1.25 8.08
C ALA A 79 15.82 0.19 6.97
N ALA A 80 14.91 0.28 6.00
CA ALA A 80 14.83 -0.69 4.91
C ALA A 80 15.94 -0.51 3.85
N ARG A 81 16.70 0.60 3.92
CA ARG A 81 17.65 1.03 2.89
C ARG A 81 19.10 0.57 3.13
N THR A 82 19.39 -0.16 4.20
CA THR A 82 20.77 -0.38 4.67
C THR A 82 21.17 -1.85 4.84
N GLY A 83 20.62 -2.76 4.02
CA GLY A 83 21.06 -4.16 4.01
C GLY A 83 22.24 -4.38 3.04
N HIS A 84 23.32 -5.00 3.50
CA HIS A 84 24.28 -5.63 2.57
C HIS A 84 23.66 -6.93 2.02
N GLY A 85 23.85 -7.20 0.72
CA GLY A 85 23.35 -8.44 0.10
C GLY A 85 21.87 -8.44 -0.31
N LEU A 86 21.27 -7.27 -0.55
CA LEU A 86 19.89 -7.17 -1.06
C LEU A 86 19.74 -7.89 -2.40
N SER A 87 18.69 -8.70 -2.50
CA SER A 87 18.28 -9.30 -3.77
C SER A 87 17.43 -8.31 -4.57
N SER A 88 17.53 -8.40 -5.90
CA SER A 88 16.69 -7.62 -6.81
C SER A 88 15.47 -8.44 -7.21
N VAL A 89 14.29 -7.84 -7.16
CA VAL A 89 13.05 -8.42 -7.67
C VAL A 89 12.48 -7.48 -8.72
N THR A 90 12.35 -7.97 -9.95
CA THR A 90 11.79 -7.21 -11.08
C THR A 90 10.60 -7.93 -11.70
N GLY A 91 9.83 -7.25 -12.53
CA GLY A 91 8.73 -7.89 -13.24
C GLY A 91 7.86 -6.91 -14.00
N GLN A 92 7.06 -7.45 -14.91
CA GLN A 92 6.10 -6.69 -15.70
C GLN A 92 4.78 -6.50 -14.94
N LEU A 93 4.12 -5.39 -15.24
CA LEU A 93 2.75 -5.13 -14.82
C LEU A 93 1.81 -5.36 -16.01
N TYR A 94 0.84 -6.24 -15.84
CA TYR A 94 -0.19 -6.49 -16.85
C TYR A 94 -1.51 -5.89 -16.39
N PHE A 95 -2.07 -4.99 -17.19
CA PHE A 95 -3.31 -4.29 -16.89
C PHE A 95 -4.49 -4.96 -17.61
N PRO A 96 -5.71 -4.87 -17.07
CA PRO A 96 -6.90 -5.20 -17.85
C PRO A 96 -7.02 -4.24 -19.05
N SER A 97 -7.79 -4.64 -20.06
CA SER A 97 -8.11 -3.79 -21.21
C SER A 97 -8.80 -2.51 -20.72
N GLU A 98 -8.45 -1.34 -21.28
CA GLU A 98 -9.07 -0.03 -20.99
C GLU A 98 -8.83 0.57 -19.59
N VAL A 99 -7.57 0.70 -19.17
CA VAL A 99 -7.21 1.46 -17.96
C VAL A 99 -6.81 2.88 -18.34
N GLY A 100 -7.50 3.87 -17.79
CA GLY A 100 -7.10 5.28 -17.88
C GLY A 100 -5.76 5.56 -17.19
N PRO A 101 -5.26 6.81 -17.13
CA PRO A 101 -4.00 7.11 -16.47
C PRO A 101 -4.06 6.73 -14.99
N VAL A 102 -3.19 5.80 -14.58
CA VAL A 102 -3.08 5.31 -13.21
C VAL A 102 -1.63 5.41 -12.72
N ARG A 103 -1.48 5.65 -11.42
CA ARG A 103 -0.22 5.47 -10.70
C ARG A 103 -0.26 4.14 -9.98
N VAL A 104 0.75 3.31 -10.18
CA VAL A 104 0.86 2.00 -9.55
C VAL A 104 1.91 2.01 -8.45
N TYR A 105 1.51 1.51 -7.28
CA TYR A 105 2.37 1.27 -6.14
C TYR A 105 2.67 -0.21 -6.06
N VAL A 106 3.93 -0.60 -6.26
CA VAL A 106 4.37 -1.98 -6.14
C VAL A 106 5.20 -2.12 -4.87
N GLY A 107 4.73 -2.91 -3.92
CA GLY A 107 5.37 -3.12 -2.63
C GLY A 107 5.75 -4.58 -2.38
N ALA A 108 6.88 -4.78 -1.68
CA ALA A 108 7.26 -6.06 -1.11
C ALA A 108 6.87 -6.14 0.37
N PHE A 109 6.03 -7.10 0.72
CA PHE A 109 5.51 -7.31 2.08
C PHE A 109 5.93 -8.68 2.62
N ASN A 110 6.05 -8.81 3.93
CA ASN A 110 6.32 -10.09 4.59
C ASN A 110 5.02 -10.89 4.89
N THR A 111 3.85 -10.33 4.55
CA THR A 111 2.56 -11.01 4.63
C THR A 111 1.74 -10.78 3.36
N PRO A 112 0.73 -11.62 3.07
CA PRO A 112 -0.11 -11.42 1.88
C PRO A 112 -1.03 -10.20 1.95
N ILE A 113 -1.31 -9.66 3.14
CA ILE A 113 -2.07 -8.42 3.34
C ILE A 113 -1.08 -7.25 3.18
N MET A 114 -1.50 -6.20 2.46
CA MET A 114 -0.74 -4.95 2.35
C MET A 114 -0.88 -4.15 3.66
N GLU A 115 -0.19 -4.61 4.70
CA GLU A 115 -0.13 -3.99 6.02
C GLU A 115 1.29 -3.55 6.39
N GLY A 116 1.35 -2.42 7.08
CA GLY A 116 2.58 -1.78 7.50
C GLY A 116 3.37 -1.23 6.33
N TYR A 117 4.57 -0.75 6.62
CA TYR A 117 5.44 -0.27 5.57
C TYR A 117 5.97 -1.44 4.73
N PRO A 118 5.94 -1.33 3.39
CA PRO A 118 6.64 -2.29 2.55
C PRO A 118 8.14 -2.21 2.80
N GLN A 119 8.82 -3.35 2.67
CA GLN A 119 10.27 -3.41 2.76
C GLN A 119 10.94 -2.71 1.58
N ALA A 120 10.29 -2.73 0.43
CA ALA A 120 10.67 -1.99 -0.76
C ALA A 120 9.41 -1.55 -1.49
N CYS A 121 9.44 -0.35 -2.06
CA CYS A 121 8.34 0.20 -2.82
C CYS A 121 8.88 0.84 -4.10
N ASP A 122 8.20 0.58 -5.21
CA ASP A 122 8.43 1.23 -6.49
C ASP A 122 7.11 1.86 -6.96
N ILE A 123 7.17 3.09 -7.44
CA ILE A 123 6.00 3.85 -7.92
C ILE A 123 6.16 4.08 -9.41
N LEU A 124 5.14 3.71 -10.15
CA LEU A 124 5.12 3.73 -11.61
C LEU A 124 3.99 4.62 -12.10
N ASP A 125 4.34 5.65 -12.86
CA ASP A 125 3.40 6.49 -13.63
C ASP A 125 3.36 6.09 -15.11
N GLU A 126 4.22 5.15 -15.51
CA GLU A 126 4.44 4.71 -16.88
C GLU A 126 4.49 3.18 -16.94
N ALA A 127 4.20 2.62 -18.12
CA ALA A 127 4.31 1.19 -18.37
C ALA A 127 5.78 0.77 -18.47
N ARG A 128 6.40 0.48 -17.33
CA ARG A 128 7.75 -0.08 -17.22
C ARG A 128 7.76 -1.26 -16.24
N PRO A 129 8.80 -2.10 -16.27
CA PRO A 129 9.02 -3.07 -15.21
C PRO A 129 9.18 -2.38 -13.86
N PHE A 130 8.69 -3.00 -12.80
CA PHE A 130 8.98 -2.56 -11.45
C PHE A 130 10.34 -3.10 -10.99
N HIS A 131 10.97 -2.40 -10.04
CA HIS A 131 12.27 -2.78 -9.48
C HIS A 131 12.26 -2.62 -7.95
N LEU A 132 12.49 -3.72 -7.24
CA LEU A 132 12.51 -3.75 -5.78
C LEU A 132 13.82 -4.37 -5.26
N HIS A 133 14.35 -3.79 -4.17
CA HIS A 133 15.50 -4.34 -3.46
C HIS A 133 15.09 -4.80 -2.08
N VAL A 134 15.18 -6.11 -1.83
CA VAL A 134 14.71 -6.72 -0.59
C VAL A 134 15.78 -7.62 0.03
N PRO A 135 15.86 -7.73 1.37
CA PRO A 135 16.79 -8.64 2.03
C PRO A 135 16.35 -10.09 1.83
N ASP A 136 17.16 -11.02 2.32
CA ASP A 136 16.83 -12.44 2.31
C ASP A 136 15.53 -12.71 3.09
N GLY A 137 14.61 -13.45 2.49
CA GLY A 137 13.29 -13.67 3.08
C GLY A 137 12.25 -14.18 2.10
N LEU A 138 11.02 -14.30 2.58
CA LEU A 138 9.85 -14.57 1.75
C LEU A 138 9.06 -13.27 1.58
N TRP A 139 8.89 -12.85 0.33
CA TRP A 139 8.26 -11.57 0.00
C TRP A 139 7.02 -11.77 -0.87
N PHE A 140 5.94 -11.14 -0.46
CA PHE A 140 4.69 -11.04 -1.21
C PHE A 140 4.73 -9.73 -2.00
N ILE A 141 4.86 -9.84 -3.32
CA ILE A 141 4.82 -8.68 -4.20
C ILE A 141 3.36 -8.33 -4.49
N ARG A 142 2.99 -7.09 -4.20
CA ARG A 142 1.63 -6.60 -4.35
C ARG A 142 1.64 -5.26 -5.07
N ALA A 143 0.63 -5.05 -5.91
CA ALA A 143 0.41 -3.81 -6.60
C ALA A 143 -0.96 -3.23 -6.24
N ALA A 144 -1.03 -1.92 -6.07
CA ALA A 144 -2.28 -1.18 -6.00
C ALA A 144 -2.18 0.04 -6.92
N ALA A 145 -3.21 0.28 -7.74
CA ALA A 145 -3.23 1.39 -8.67
C ALA A 145 -4.36 2.38 -8.34
N VAL A 146 -4.03 3.68 -8.38
CA VAL A 146 -4.99 4.79 -8.20
C VAL A 146 -5.06 5.61 -9.48
N ALA A 147 -6.24 6.14 -9.80
CA ALA A 147 -6.39 7.03 -10.95
C ALA A 147 -5.61 8.33 -10.74
N VAL A 148 -4.95 8.84 -11.80
CA VAL A 148 -4.19 10.10 -11.77
C VAL A 148 -5.08 11.30 -12.13
N ASP A 149 -6.02 11.13 -13.04
CA ASP A 149 -6.93 12.20 -13.49
C ASP A 149 -8.39 11.80 -13.29
N ASP A 150 -8.87 11.94 -12.05
CA ASP A 150 -10.30 11.89 -11.78
C ASP A 150 -10.77 13.25 -11.28
N ALA A 151 -11.16 14.12 -12.22
CA ALA A 151 -11.77 15.42 -11.94
C ALA A 151 -13.09 15.31 -11.13
N SER A 152 -13.62 14.09 -10.99
CA SER A 152 -14.83 13.75 -10.25
C SER A 152 -14.61 13.56 -8.74
N LEU A 153 -13.36 13.36 -8.30
CA LEU A 153 -13.06 13.17 -6.88
C LEU A 153 -12.96 14.53 -6.17
N ARG A 154 -14.11 15.01 -5.70
CA ARG A 154 -14.20 16.07 -4.67
C ARG A 154 -13.54 15.68 -3.34
N HIS A 155 -13.13 14.43 -3.20
CA HIS A 155 -12.48 13.86 -2.02
C HIS A 155 -10.96 13.86 -2.20
N GLN A 156 -10.24 14.30 -1.16
CA GLN A 156 -8.76 14.28 -1.10
C GLN A 156 -8.17 12.84 -1.15
N ILE A 157 -9.01 11.81 -1.02
CA ILE A 157 -8.63 10.40 -0.91
C ILE A 157 -8.97 9.66 -2.20
N ARG A 158 -8.02 8.89 -2.73
CA ARG A 158 -8.17 8.12 -3.97
C ARG A 158 -8.17 6.63 -3.68
N PRO A 159 -9.34 5.96 -3.65
CA PRO A 159 -9.36 4.52 -3.42
C PRO A 159 -8.63 3.80 -4.57
N PRO A 160 -7.95 2.68 -4.29
CA PRO A 160 -7.34 1.86 -5.31
C PRO A 160 -8.42 1.33 -6.26
N ARG A 161 -8.21 1.51 -7.57
CA ARG A 161 -9.10 0.99 -8.63
C ARG A 161 -8.68 -0.40 -9.06
N LEU A 162 -7.38 -0.65 -9.07
CA LEU A 162 -6.81 -1.94 -9.43
C LEU A 162 -5.95 -2.48 -8.31
N VAL A 163 -5.94 -3.79 -8.18
CA VAL A 163 -5.02 -4.54 -7.32
C VAL A 163 -4.41 -5.69 -8.09
N GLY A 164 -3.18 -6.04 -7.74
CA GLY A 164 -2.46 -7.14 -8.33
C GLY A 164 -1.60 -7.86 -7.32
N SER A 165 -1.38 -9.15 -7.56
CA SER A 165 -0.50 -9.99 -6.75
C SER A 165 0.41 -10.79 -7.65
N GLY A 166 1.72 -10.68 -7.42
CA GLY A 166 2.69 -11.62 -7.94
C GLY A 166 2.77 -12.86 -7.05
N TRP A 167 3.43 -13.90 -7.58
CA TRP A 167 3.84 -15.05 -6.77
C TRP A 167 4.81 -14.60 -5.68
N ALA A 168 4.75 -15.27 -4.52
CA ALA A 168 5.67 -14.98 -3.43
C ALA A 168 7.10 -15.37 -3.84
N VAL A 169 8.05 -14.45 -3.63
CA VAL A 169 9.45 -14.63 -4.03
C VAL A 169 10.27 -14.91 -2.78
N ARG A 170 11.01 -16.02 -2.77
CA ARG A 170 11.98 -16.32 -1.72
C ARG A 170 13.37 -15.87 -2.16
N THR A 171 13.83 -14.76 -1.61
CA THR A 171 15.12 -14.14 -1.94
C THR A 171 16.24 -14.68 -1.06
N ARG A 172 17.43 -14.87 -1.66
CA ARG A 172 18.63 -15.29 -0.95
C ARG A 172 19.90 -14.83 -1.65
N GLY A 173 20.84 -14.28 -0.89
CA GLY A 173 22.22 -14.07 -1.31
C GLY A 173 22.38 -13.07 -2.46
N GLY A 174 21.63 -11.95 -2.43
CA GLY A 174 21.81 -10.85 -3.37
C GLY A 174 21.51 -11.15 -4.84
N ARG A 175 20.71 -12.19 -5.12
CA ARG A 175 20.41 -12.62 -6.50
C ARG A 175 19.30 -11.78 -7.14
N ALA A 176 19.17 -11.89 -8.46
CA ALA A 176 18.04 -11.35 -9.21
C ALA A 176 16.92 -12.38 -9.32
N TYR A 177 15.69 -11.93 -9.12
CA TYR A 177 14.46 -12.70 -9.22
C TYR A 177 13.46 -11.96 -10.09
N SER A 178 12.60 -12.69 -10.81
CA SER A 178 11.53 -12.11 -11.62
C SER A 178 10.17 -12.65 -11.19
N THR A 179 9.17 -11.77 -11.07
CA THR A 179 7.77 -12.15 -10.85
C THR A 179 6.87 -11.09 -11.46
N ASP A 180 6.01 -11.50 -12.39
CA ASP A 180 5.08 -10.57 -13.00
C ASP A 180 3.83 -10.39 -12.13
N VAL A 181 3.18 -9.24 -12.28
CA VAL A 181 1.98 -8.89 -11.52
C VAL A 181 0.84 -8.60 -12.49
N GLN A 182 -0.20 -9.44 -12.42
CA GLN A 182 -1.46 -9.19 -13.09
C GLN A 182 -2.32 -8.27 -12.22
N LEU A 183 -2.62 -7.08 -12.72
CA LEU A 183 -3.62 -6.20 -12.13
C LEU A 183 -5.02 -6.59 -12.61
N ARG A 184 -5.99 -6.37 -11.74
CA ARG A 184 -7.43 -6.47 -12.02
C ARG A 184 -8.19 -5.46 -11.19
N GLU A 185 -9.46 -5.26 -11.50
CA GLU A 185 -10.34 -4.41 -10.71
C GLU A 185 -10.47 -4.90 -9.26
N VAL A 186 -10.60 -3.94 -8.35
CA VAL A 186 -10.89 -4.21 -6.94
C VAL A 186 -12.33 -4.71 -6.80
N THR A 187 -12.48 -5.75 -6.01
CA THR A 187 -13.73 -6.44 -5.68
C THR A 187 -13.93 -6.44 -4.17
N GLN A 188 -15.14 -6.77 -3.70
CA GLN A 188 -15.42 -6.88 -2.26
C GLN A 188 -14.68 -8.03 -1.57
N LEU A 189 -14.15 -9.00 -2.34
CA LEU A 189 -13.41 -10.16 -1.82
C LEU A 189 -11.92 -9.89 -1.68
N ASP A 190 -11.45 -8.71 -2.10
CA ASP A 190 -10.06 -8.36 -1.98
C ASP A 190 -9.62 -8.21 -0.54
N LEU A 191 -8.37 -8.62 -0.29
CA LEU A 191 -7.74 -8.37 0.99
C LEU A 191 -7.66 -6.86 1.22
N PRO A 192 -7.98 -6.39 2.43
CA PRO A 192 -7.97 -4.97 2.72
C PRO A 192 -6.57 -4.39 2.56
N ILE A 193 -6.49 -3.22 1.93
CA ILE A 193 -5.26 -2.45 1.80
C ILE A 193 -5.15 -1.57 3.05
N LEU A 194 -4.25 -1.93 3.95
CA LEU A 194 -4.11 -1.24 5.24
C LEU A 194 -3.08 -0.12 5.18
N LEU A 195 -2.08 -0.23 4.30
CA LEU A 195 -1.11 0.84 4.06
C LEU A 195 -1.83 2.18 3.79
N ALA A 196 -1.28 3.27 4.32
CA ALA A 196 -1.83 4.61 4.13
C ALA A 196 -1.80 5.05 2.66
N LEU A 197 -0.83 4.54 1.91
CA LEU A 197 -0.74 4.66 0.46
C LEU A 197 -1.28 3.38 -0.17
N PRO A 198 -2.01 3.44 -1.29
CA PRO A 198 -2.05 4.54 -2.25
C PRO A 198 -3.14 5.61 -1.99
N GLU A 199 -3.98 5.41 -0.96
CA GLU A 199 -5.17 6.23 -0.71
C GLU A 199 -4.88 7.71 -0.42
N LEU A 200 -3.73 7.99 0.22
CA LEU A 200 -3.27 9.35 0.51
C LEU A 200 -2.39 9.96 -0.60
N ASP A 201 -2.31 9.35 -1.78
CA ASP A 201 -1.62 9.96 -2.92
C ASP A 201 -2.50 11.03 -3.60
N GLY A 202 -2.29 12.29 -3.21
CA GLY A 202 -3.10 13.44 -3.60
C GLY A 202 -2.90 13.96 -5.04
N ALA A 203 -3.91 14.70 -5.51
CA ALA A 203 -4.07 15.23 -6.88
C ALA A 203 -3.00 16.23 -7.35
N ARG A 204 -2.26 16.87 -6.44
CA ARG A 204 -1.37 18.02 -6.76
C ARG A 204 -0.02 17.62 -7.37
N ARG A 205 0.27 16.34 -7.55
CA ARG A 205 1.47 15.87 -8.26
C ARG A 205 1.43 16.04 -9.79
N ARG A 206 0.67 17.03 -10.31
CA ARG A 206 0.97 17.65 -11.60
C ARG A 206 2.37 18.24 -11.50
N ARG A 207 3.36 17.54 -12.05
CA ARG A 207 4.80 17.84 -12.13
C ARG A 207 5.63 17.31 -10.94
N LEU A 208 5.90 16.01 -10.94
CA LEU A 208 7.32 15.63 -10.89
C LEU A 208 7.91 15.94 -12.26
N THR A 209 8.15 17.24 -12.46
CA THR A 209 9.02 17.75 -13.51
C THR A 209 10.32 16.96 -13.46
N ARG A 210 10.68 16.38 -14.61
CA ARG A 210 12.05 16.38 -15.13
C ARG A 210 12.92 17.43 -14.42
N ALA A 211 13.67 17.01 -13.42
CA ALA A 211 14.75 17.77 -12.79
C ALA A 211 15.62 16.75 -12.03
N GLY A 212 16.78 16.30 -12.50
CA GLY A 212 17.44 16.56 -13.76
C GLY A 212 18.27 15.33 -14.15
N ALA A 213 18.11 14.91 -15.39
CA ALA A 213 19.08 14.10 -16.10
C ALA A 213 19.38 14.87 -17.40
N GLY A 214 20.43 15.69 -17.39
CA GLY A 214 20.90 16.38 -18.58
C GLY A 214 21.66 17.69 -18.30
N ALA A 215 22.95 17.69 -18.67
CA ALA A 215 23.90 18.82 -18.78
C ALA A 215 24.42 19.37 -17.43
N ARG A 216 25.71 19.28 -17.09
CA ARG A 216 26.96 19.36 -17.88
C ARG A 216 28.04 18.48 -17.30
#